data_AF-A0A3C1LIQ6-F1
#
_entry.id   AF-A0A3C1LIQ6-F1
#
_cell.length_a   1.000
_cell.length_b   1.000
_cell.length_c   1.000
_cell.angle_alpha   90.00
_cell.angle_beta   90.00
_cell.angle_gamma   90.00
#
_symmetry.space_group_name_H-M   'P 1'
#
loop_
_entity.id
_entity.type
_entity.pdbx_description
1 polymer ?
#
loop_
_entity_poly.entity_id
_entity_poly.type
_entity_poly.pdbx_seq_one_letter_code
_entity_poly.pdbx_strand_id
1 'polypeptide(L)'
;MVHPNAYLISKELALKIGGWDISLSPSPDEDAEYFARALINASKIFFTNGFNYYRKVSDYDSLSKKRSLKHAIGAYKTTQTKFDYIFKMQKDEITKELYSNQLANLMYQYAAEYPIIDVMIRQELSSVGITKLKLIEPSVFSFVANQFGFKLAMRLRSIKNLLSNKFMQAIS
;
A
#
# COMPACT_ATOMS: atom_id res chain seq x y z
N MET A 1 6.68 -6.01 1.11
CA MET A 1 5.91 -6.73 0.08
C MET A 1 6.70 -7.97 -0.31
N VAL A 2 6.06 -9.13 -0.37
CA VAL A 2 6.67 -10.32 -0.98
C VAL A 2 6.51 -10.16 -2.49
N HIS A 3 7.60 -10.30 -3.25
CA HIS A 3 7.52 -10.11 -4.70
C HIS A 3 6.68 -11.22 -5.35
N PRO A 4 5.93 -10.93 -6.43
CA PRO A 4 5.07 -11.92 -7.12
C PRO A 4 5.80 -13.19 -7.54
N ASN A 5 7.05 -13.05 -7.96
CA ASN A 5 7.92 -14.14 -8.38
C ASN A 5 8.28 -15.11 -7.24
N ALA A 6 8.02 -14.77 -5.98
CA ALA A 6 8.24 -15.65 -4.83
C ALA A 6 7.04 -16.57 -4.55
N TYR A 7 5.92 -16.38 -5.23
CA TYR A 7 4.74 -17.23 -5.09
C TYR A 7 4.72 -18.32 -6.15
N LEU A 8 4.45 -19.55 -5.70
CA LEU A 8 4.05 -20.66 -6.54
C LEU A 8 2.65 -21.09 -6.10
N ILE A 9 1.72 -21.18 -7.04
CA ILE A 9 0.34 -21.62 -6.78
C ILE A 9 0.02 -22.81 -7.69
N SER A 10 -0.83 -23.72 -7.22
CA SER A 10 -1.30 -24.82 -8.06
C SER A 10 -2.19 -24.29 -9.19
N LYS A 11 -2.21 -24.99 -10.33
CA LYS A 11 -3.11 -24.67 -11.45
C LYS A 11 -4.57 -24.64 -10.99
N GLU A 12 -4.96 -25.58 -10.15
CA GLU A 12 -6.31 -25.66 -9.58
C GLU A 12 -6.66 -24.41 -8.78
N LEU A 13 -5.75 -23.93 -7.92
CA LEU A 13 -5.97 -22.71 -7.16
C LEU A 13 -6.06 -21.49 -8.07
N ALA A 14 -5.19 -21.38 -9.09
CA ALA A 14 -5.24 -20.30 -10.07
C ALA A 14 -6.57 -20.25 -10.83
N LEU A 15 -7.08 -21.40 -11.27
CA LEU A 15 -8.39 -21.50 -11.92
C LEU A 15 -9.54 -21.15 -10.97
N LYS A 16 -9.45 -21.56 -9.70
CA LYS A 16 -10.45 -21.28 -8.68
C LYS A 16 -10.56 -19.78 -8.37
N ILE A 17 -9.44 -19.09 -8.21
CA ILE A 17 -9.46 -17.66 -7.84
C ILE A 17 -9.76 -16.77 -9.05
N GLY A 18 -9.47 -17.23 -10.26
CA GLY A 18 -9.66 -16.46 -11.50
C GLY A 18 -8.51 -15.50 -11.79
N GLY A 19 -8.65 -14.70 -12.84
CA GLY A 19 -7.63 -13.76 -13.30
C GLY A 19 -7.41 -12.55 -12.38
N TRP A 20 -6.60 -11.62 -12.85
CA TRP A 20 -6.38 -10.32 -12.22
C TRP A 20 -7.64 -9.45 -12.36
N ASP A 21 -7.96 -8.67 -11.33
CA ASP A 21 -9.01 -7.67 -11.43
C ASP A 21 -8.49 -6.42 -12.15
N ILE A 22 -8.79 -6.33 -13.46
CA ILE A 22 -8.36 -5.23 -14.32
C ILE A 22 -8.95 -3.87 -13.91
N SER A 23 -10.02 -3.85 -13.11
CA SER A 23 -10.65 -2.60 -12.65
C SER A 23 -9.79 -1.83 -11.64
N LEU A 24 -8.82 -2.51 -11.03
CA LEU A 24 -7.85 -1.91 -10.11
C LEU A 24 -6.74 -1.16 -10.84
N SER A 25 -6.66 -1.29 -12.17
CA SER A 25 -5.59 -0.70 -12.96
C SER A 25 -5.78 0.79 -13.26
N PRO A 26 -4.73 1.62 -13.16
CA PRO A 26 -3.38 1.30 -12.73
C PRO A 26 -3.26 1.35 -11.20
N SER A 27 -2.86 0.23 -10.60
CA SER A 27 -2.41 0.17 -9.21
C SER A 27 -0.98 -0.37 -9.16
N PRO A 28 -0.11 0.18 -8.29
CA PRO A 28 1.22 -0.38 -8.08
C PRO A 28 1.21 -1.72 -7.34
N ASP A 29 0.06 -2.11 -6.76
CA ASP A 29 -0.08 -3.26 -5.84
C ASP A 29 -1.15 -4.27 -6.33
N GLU A 30 -1.46 -4.33 -7.63
CA GLU A 30 -2.44 -5.27 -8.21
C GLU A 30 -2.13 -6.73 -7.82
N ASP A 31 -0.84 -7.05 -7.69
CA ASP A 31 -0.33 -8.35 -7.30
C ASP A 31 -0.73 -8.73 -5.87
N ALA A 32 -0.72 -7.76 -4.96
CA ALA A 32 -1.13 -7.96 -3.60
C ALA A 32 -2.62 -8.38 -3.50
N GLU A 33 -3.48 -7.90 -4.40
CA GLU A 33 -4.89 -8.34 -4.45
C GLU A 33 -5.00 -9.78 -4.93
N TYR A 34 -4.34 -10.09 -6.04
CA TYR A 34 -4.36 -11.43 -6.62
C TYR A 34 -3.86 -12.48 -5.61
N PHE A 35 -2.73 -12.20 -4.93
CA PHE A 35 -2.18 -13.12 -3.94
C PHE A 35 -2.96 -13.13 -2.62
N ALA A 36 -3.69 -12.07 -2.26
CA ALA A 36 -4.62 -12.13 -1.14
C ALA A 36 -5.73 -13.16 -1.39
N ARG A 37 -6.34 -13.15 -2.59
CA ARG A 37 -7.32 -14.19 -2.99
C ARG A 37 -6.69 -15.58 -2.99
N ALA A 38 -5.46 -15.72 -3.50
CA ALA A 38 -4.75 -16.99 -3.52
C ALA A 38 -4.55 -17.55 -2.10
N LEU A 39 -4.04 -16.73 -1.17
CA LEU A 39 -3.77 -17.13 0.21
C LEU A 39 -5.06 -17.50 0.95
N ILE A 40 -6.13 -16.73 0.77
CA ILE A 40 -7.44 -16.97 1.36
C ILE A 40 -8.05 -18.31 0.90
N ASN A 41 -7.82 -18.68 -0.37
CA ASN A 41 -8.42 -19.87 -0.97
C ASN A 41 -7.55 -21.13 -0.88
N ALA A 42 -6.30 -21.00 -0.43
CA ALA A 42 -5.37 -22.12 -0.28
C ALA A 42 -5.74 -22.99 0.92
N SER A 43 -5.75 -24.32 0.72
CA SER A 43 -5.98 -25.27 1.82
C SER A 43 -4.74 -25.46 2.71
N LYS A 44 -3.55 -25.26 2.14
CA LYS A 44 -2.25 -25.30 2.82
C LYS A 44 -1.29 -24.30 2.20
N ILE A 45 -0.43 -23.72 3.02
CA ILE A 45 0.63 -22.81 2.62
C ILE A 45 1.95 -23.39 3.11
N PHE A 46 2.93 -23.52 2.21
CA PHE A 46 4.27 -23.99 2.54
C PHE A 46 5.26 -22.84 2.39
N PHE A 47 6.10 -22.64 3.40
CA PHE A 47 7.20 -21.70 3.35
C PHE A 47 8.49 -22.45 3.04
N THR A 48 9.26 -21.95 2.09
CA THR A 48 10.56 -22.51 1.73
C THR A 48 11.59 -21.40 1.57
N ASN A 49 12.86 -21.75 1.77
CA ASN A 49 13.98 -20.85 1.52
C ASN A 49 14.48 -21.05 0.09
N GLY A 50 14.90 -19.97 -0.56
CA GLY A 50 15.47 -20.03 -1.90
C GLY A 50 15.93 -18.66 -2.40
N PHE A 51 16.75 -18.68 -3.44
CA PHE A 51 17.16 -17.46 -4.13
C PHE A 51 16.22 -17.18 -5.30
N ASN A 52 15.75 -15.94 -5.39
CA ASN A 52 14.94 -15.48 -6.51
C ASN A 52 15.71 -14.42 -7.30
N TYR A 53 16.06 -14.76 -8.54
CA TYR A 53 16.76 -13.85 -9.44
C TYR A 53 15.75 -13.15 -10.35
N TYR A 54 15.66 -11.84 -10.25
CA TYR A 54 14.84 -11.02 -11.14
C TYR A 54 15.68 -9.92 -11.78
N ARG A 55 15.36 -9.59 -13.03
CA ARG A 55 16.01 -8.50 -13.74
C ARG A 55 15.52 -7.16 -13.19
N LYS A 56 16.43 -6.35 -12.67
CA LYS A 56 16.16 -4.95 -12.33
C LYS A 56 16.64 -4.08 -13.47
N VAL A 57 15.72 -3.42 -14.17
CA VAL A 57 16.06 -2.46 -15.23
C VAL A 57 16.09 -1.06 -14.60
N SER A 58 17.21 -0.36 -14.73
CA SER A 58 17.41 0.97 -14.13
C SER A 58 16.69 2.10 -14.89
N ASP A 59 16.57 1.95 -16.21
CA ASP A 59 16.35 3.07 -17.14
C ASP A 59 14.92 3.18 -17.69
N TYR A 60 14.00 2.33 -17.23
CA TYR A 60 12.58 2.44 -17.59
C TYR A 60 11.74 3.02 -16.45
N ASP A 61 10.74 3.76 -16.88
CA ASP A 61 9.68 4.43 -16.14
C ASP A 61 8.78 3.39 -15.42
N SER A 62 9.32 2.74 -14.40
CA SER A 62 8.67 1.60 -13.73
C SER A 62 7.36 2.05 -13.08
N LEU A 63 6.31 1.22 -13.16
CA LEU A 63 4.98 1.48 -12.59
C LEU A 63 5.05 1.92 -11.11
N SER A 64 5.98 1.34 -10.34
CA SER A 64 6.24 1.69 -8.94
C SER A 64 6.87 3.08 -8.71
N LYS A 65 7.49 3.67 -9.73
CA LYS A 65 8.04 5.04 -9.69
C LYS A 65 6.98 6.08 -10.11
N LYS A 66 5.91 5.65 -10.78
CA LYS A 66 4.82 6.53 -11.24
C LYS A 66 3.88 6.86 -10.08
N ARG A 67 4.15 7.98 -9.42
CA ARG A 67 3.36 8.45 -8.25
C ARG A 67 2.15 9.31 -8.62
N SER A 68 1.54 9.12 -9.79
CA SER A 68 0.36 9.94 -10.16
C SER A 68 -0.82 9.71 -9.21
N LEU A 69 -1.73 10.68 -9.13
CA LEU A 69 -3.01 10.54 -8.42
C LEU A 69 -3.78 9.27 -8.82
N LYS A 70 -3.78 8.90 -10.10
CA LYS A 70 -4.47 7.71 -10.60
C LYS A 70 -3.93 6.42 -9.94
N HIS A 71 -2.61 6.33 -9.79
CA HIS A 71 -1.96 5.19 -9.13
C HIS A 71 -2.21 5.18 -7.62
N ALA A 72 -2.27 6.36 -6.98
CA ALA A 72 -2.62 6.47 -5.56
C ALA A 72 -4.06 5.98 -5.30
N ILE A 73 -5.01 6.36 -6.17
CA ILE A 73 -6.40 5.88 -6.10
C ILE A 73 -6.46 4.37 -6.37
N GLY A 74 -5.71 3.86 -7.35
CA GLY A 74 -5.61 2.42 -7.61
C GLY A 74 -5.11 1.64 -6.40
N ALA A 75 -4.04 2.11 -5.74
CA ALA A 75 -3.48 1.51 -4.53
C ALA A 75 -4.49 1.51 -3.36
N TYR A 76 -5.25 2.60 -3.20
CA TYR A 76 -6.32 2.71 -2.21
C TYR A 76 -7.43 1.67 -2.48
N LYS A 77 -7.96 1.61 -3.71
CA LYS A 77 -8.99 0.63 -4.10
C LYS A 77 -8.51 -0.82 -3.94
N THR A 78 -7.27 -1.09 -4.33
CA THR A 78 -6.63 -2.39 -4.14
C THR A 78 -6.59 -2.77 -2.66
N THR A 79 -6.26 -1.80 -1.79
CA THR A 79 -6.22 -2.02 -0.35
C THR A 79 -7.61 -2.29 0.21
N GLN A 80 -8.64 -1.54 -0.19
CA GLN A 80 -10.03 -1.83 0.20
C GLN A 80 -10.43 -3.24 -0.23
N THR A 81 -10.23 -3.57 -1.51
CA THR A 81 -10.63 -4.87 -2.09
C THR A 81 -9.98 -6.06 -1.37
N LYS A 82 -8.68 -5.98 -1.06
CA LYS A 82 -7.98 -6.99 -0.25
C LYS A 82 -8.64 -7.20 1.11
N PHE A 83 -8.94 -6.10 1.81
CA PHE A 83 -9.50 -6.17 3.15
C PHE A 83 -10.99 -6.55 3.14
N ASP A 84 -11.73 -6.28 2.07
CA ASP A 84 -13.08 -6.83 1.89
C ASP A 84 -13.07 -8.36 1.88
N TYR A 85 -12.07 -8.99 1.25
CA TYR A 85 -11.92 -10.45 1.32
C TYR A 85 -11.52 -10.92 2.72
N ILE A 86 -10.56 -10.25 3.36
CA ILE A 86 -10.06 -10.62 4.69
C ILE A 86 -11.18 -10.48 5.73
N PHE A 87 -11.91 -9.36 5.74
CA PHE A 87 -12.98 -9.10 6.69
C PHE A 87 -14.19 -10.02 6.54
N LYS A 88 -14.41 -10.60 5.35
CA LYS A 88 -15.41 -11.67 5.18
C LYS A 88 -15.03 -12.96 5.89
N MET A 89 -13.73 -13.21 6.09
CA MET A 89 -13.25 -14.37 6.84
C MET A 89 -13.11 -14.10 8.34
N GLN A 90 -12.48 -12.95 8.67
CA GLN A 90 -12.13 -12.59 10.03
C GLN A 90 -12.08 -11.07 10.14
N LYS A 91 -12.89 -10.52 11.04
CA LYS A 91 -12.94 -9.08 11.35
C LYS A 91 -12.79 -8.87 12.86
N ASP A 92 -11.56 -8.93 13.30
CA ASP A 92 -11.12 -8.72 14.67
C ASP A 92 -10.17 -7.52 14.78
N GLU A 93 -9.67 -7.25 15.98
CA GLU A 93 -8.76 -6.12 16.20
C GLU A 93 -7.44 -6.25 15.44
N ILE A 94 -6.93 -7.47 15.23
CA ILE A 94 -5.69 -7.72 14.49
C ILE A 94 -5.87 -7.34 13.01
N THR A 95 -6.94 -7.81 12.38
CA THR A 95 -7.24 -7.51 10.97
C THR A 95 -7.58 -6.03 10.76
N LYS A 96 -8.27 -5.38 11.71
CA LYS A 96 -8.47 -3.93 11.70
C LYS A 96 -7.16 -3.17 11.83
N GLU A 97 -6.26 -3.59 12.73
CA GLU A 97 -4.95 -2.97 12.89
C GLU A 97 -4.12 -3.09 11.61
N LEU A 98 -4.10 -4.27 10.98
CA LEU A 98 -3.44 -4.48 9.69
C LEU A 98 -4.02 -3.56 8.61
N TYR A 99 -5.33 -3.36 8.58
CA TYR A 99 -5.98 -2.46 7.62
C TYR A 99 -5.56 -1.01 7.86
N SER A 100 -5.60 -0.57 9.12
CA SER A 100 -5.15 0.77 9.53
C SER A 100 -3.71 1.02 9.10
N ASN A 101 -2.81 0.05 9.30
CA ASN A 101 -1.41 0.17 8.92
C ASN A 101 -1.22 0.31 7.40
N GLN A 102 -1.96 -0.46 6.60
CA GLN A 102 -1.91 -0.38 5.14
C GLN A 102 -2.41 0.97 4.63
N LEU A 103 -3.53 1.45 5.18
CA LEU A 103 -4.05 2.78 4.88
C LEU A 103 -3.09 3.90 5.31
N ALA A 104 -2.47 3.79 6.50
CA ALA A 104 -1.45 4.72 6.98
C ALA A 104 -0.26 4.80 6.01
N ASN A 105 0.21 3.64 5.53
CA ASN A 105 1.30 3.57 4.56
C ASN A 105 0.92 4.27 3.24
N LEU A 106 -0.32 4.12 2.76
CA LEU A 106 -0.79 4.84 1.57
C LEU A 106 -0.85 6.36 1.79
N MET A 107 -1.40 6.80 2.92
CA MET A 107 -1.41 8.22 3.29
C MET A 107 0.00 8.78 3.30
N TYR A 108 0.93 8.06 3.92
CA TYR A 108 2.33 8.46 3.93
C TYR A 108 2.87 8.56 2.50
N GLN A 109 2.67 7.54 1.67
CA GLN A 109 3.26 7.53 0.33
C GLN A 109 2.75 8.67 -0.57
N TYR A 110 1.46 9.03 -0.46
CA TYR A 110 0.81 9.88 -1.46
C TYR A 110 0.25 11.21 -0.93
N ALA A 111 -0.15 11.32 0.35
CA ALA A 111 -0.94 12.46 0.80
C ALA A 111 -0.15 13.78 0.92
N ALA A 112 1.19 13.73 0.88
CA ALA A 112 2.03 14.94 0.83
C ALA A 112 1.90 15.68 -0.51
N GLU A 113 1.64 14.93 -1.58
CA GLU A 113 1.48 15.42 -2.96
C GLU A 113 -0.01 15.50 -3.34
N TYR A 114 -0.82 14.57 -2.84
CA TYR A 114 -2.25 14.46 -3.13
C TYR A 114 -3.10 14.47 -1.85
N PRO A 115 -3.44 15.65 -1.29
CA PRO A 115 -4.18 15.77 -0.03
C PRO A 115 -5.54 15.06 -0.01
N ILE A 116 -6.16 14.85 -1.18
CA ILE A 116 -7.41 14.09 -1.32
C ILE A 116 -7.30 12.67 -0.74
N ILE A 117 -6.11 12.05 -0.80
CA ILE A 117 -5.86 10.72 -0.25
C ILE A 117 -6.00 10.71 1.28
N ASP A 118 -5.57 11.77 1.98
CA ASP A 118 -5.76 11.89 3.44
C ASP A 118 -7.26 11.97 3.78
N VAL A 119 -8.03 12.72 3.00
CA VAL A 119 -9.49 12.85 3.19
C VAL A 119 -10.18 11.50 3.01
N MET A 120 -9.92 10.82 1.89
CA MET A 120 -10.53 9.51 1.57
C MET A 120 -10.22 8.48 2.66
N ILE A 121 -8.96 8.41 3.11
CA ILE A 121 -8.54 7.42 4.10
C ILE A 121 -9.12 7.71 5.49
N ARG A 122 -9.24 8.99 5.89
CA ARG A 122 -9.88 9.33 7.18
C ARG A 122 -11.37 8.99 7.21
N GLN A 123 -12.06 9.21 6.08
CA GLN A 123 -13.47 8.83 5.93
C GLN A 123 -13.62 7.31 6.03
N GLU A 124 -12.76 6.57 5.33
CA GLU A 124 -12.70 5.11 5.40
C GLU A 124 -12.49 4.62 6.84
N LEU A 125 -11.43 5.07 7.52
CA LEU A 125 -11.11 4.68 8.89
C LEU A 125 -12.26 4.94 9.85
N SER A 126 -12.94 6.08 9.70
CA SER A 126 -14.11 6.43 10.51
C SER A 126 -15.27 5.46 10.27
N SER A 127 -15.53 5.07 9.02
CA SER A 127 -16.58 4.12 8.66
C SER A 127 -16.34 2.70 9.21
N VAL A 128 -15.08 2.27 9.31
CA VAL A 128 -14.72 0.95 9.86
C VAL A 128 -14.48 0.96 11.38
N GLY A 129 -14.69 2.09 12.05
CA GLY A 129 -14.55 2.25 13.49
C GLY A 129 -13.11 2.30 13.99
N ILE A 130 -12.15 2.63 13.12
CA ILE A 130 -10.74 2.78 13.46
C ILE A 130 -10.44 4.26 13.73
N THR A 131 -10.13 4.57 14.99
CA THR A 131 -9.93 5.97 15.43
C THR A 131 -8.46 6.41 15.45
N LYS A 132 -7.52 5.45 15.43
CA LYS A 132 -6.08 5.73 15.49
C LYS A 132 -5.35 5.11 14.31
N LEU A 133 -4.66 5.96 13.57
CA LEU A 133 -3.64 5.57 12.60
C LEU A 133 -2.38 5.17 13.37
N LYS A 134 -1.89 3.96 13.15
CA LYS A 134 -0.60 3.52 13.66
C LYS A 134 0.43 3.62 12.54
N LEU A 135 1.47 4.40 12.77
CA LEU A 135 2.49 4.69 11.75
C LEU A 135 3.68 3.77 11.98
N ILE A 136 4.06 3.03 10.93
CA ILE A 136 5.24 2.17 10.93
C ILE A 136 6.33 2.92 10.18
N GLU A 137 7.13 3.74 10.88
CA GLU A 137 8.00 4.71 10.21
C GLU A 137 9.33 5.06 10.91
N PRO A 138 10.28 5.68 10.17
CA PRO A 138 11.55 6.14 10.73
C PRO A 138 11.32 7.06 11.93
N SER A 139 12.16 6.90 12.95
CA SER A 139 11.99 7.48 14.28
C SER A 139 11.59 8.96 14.29
N VAL A 140 12.13 9.79 13.40
CA VAL A 140 11.85 11.23 13.35
C VAL A 140 10.43 11.55 12.86
N PHE A 141 9.95 10.91 11.79
CA PHE A 141 8.57 11.15 11.33
C PHE A 141 7.57 10.59 12.33
N SER A 142 7.83 9.37 12.82
CA SER A 142 7.01 8.73 13.86
C SER A 142 6.95 9.60 15.12
N PHE A 143 8.07 10.17 15.57
CA PHE A 143 8.10 11.09 16.70
C PHE A 143 7.23 12.32 16.46
N VAL A 144 7.41 13.02 15.32
CA VAL A 144 6.63 14.22 15.02
C VAL A 144 5.14 13.89 14.87
N ALA A 145 4.80 12.77 14.23
CA ALA A 145 3.42 12.37 14.04
C ALA A 145 2.74 11.93 15.34
N ASN A 146 3.47 11.27 16.24
CA ASN A 146 2.95 10.86 17.55
C ASN A 146 2.79 12.04 18.50
N GLN A 147 3.72 13.02 18.49
CA GLN A 147 3.68 14.17 19.40
C GLN A 147 2.78 15.31 18.92
N PHE A 148 2.79 15.59 17.62
CA PHE A 148 2.11 16.76 17.03
C PHE A 148 1.00 16.40 16.03
N GLY A 149 0.77 15.10 15.82
CA GLY A 149 -0.25 14.59 14.92
C GLY A 149 0.22 14.42 13.48
N PHE A 150 -0.36 13.44 12.78
CA PHE A 150 -0.01 13.08 11.41
C PHE A 150 -0.10 14.25 10.41
N LYS A 151 -1.07 15.15 10.58
CA LYS A 151 -1.28 16.29 9.67
C LYS A 151 -0.09 17.26 9.69
N LEU A 152 0.49 17.55 10.85
CA LEU A 152 1.66 18.41 10.95
C LEU A 152 2.89 17.72 10.36
N ALA A 153 3.08 16.43 10.67
CA ALA A 153 4.17 15.63 10.12
C ALA A 153 4.17 15.62 8.58
N MET A 154 2.99 15.46 7.97
CA MET A 154 2.83 15.50 6.52
C MET A 154 3.08 16.89 5.92
N ARG A 155 2.67 17.97 6.59
CA ARG A 155 2.98 19.34 6.15
C ARG A 155 4.48 19.60 6.12
N LEU A 156 5.19 19.22 7.19
CA LEU A 156 6.65 19.38 7.27
C LEU A 156 7.35 18.58 6.16
N ARG A 157 6.88 17.37 5.88
CA ARG A 157 7.40 16.57 4.77
C ARG A 157 7.13 17.20 3.41
N SER A 158 5.93 17.74 3.18
CA SER A 158 5.58 18.43 1.93
C SER A 158 6.49 19.65 1.71
N ILE A 159 6.74 20.45 2.75
CA ILE A 159 7.68 21.59 2.69
C ILE A 159 9.11 21.11 2.37
N LYS A 160 9.59 20.06 3.05
CA LYS A 160 10.90 19.46 2.77
C LYS A 160 11.03 19.02 1.30
N ASN A 161 9.99 18.38 0.76
CA ASN A 161 9.98 17.94 -0.64
C ASN A 161 10.03 19.14 -1.61
N LEU A 162 9.27 20.20 -1.33
CA LEU A 162 9.28 21.43 -2.13
C LEU A 162 10.65 22.11 -2.14
N LEU A 163 11.30 22.21 -0.97
CA LEU A 163 12.65 22.79 -0.84
C LEU A 163 13.71 21.95 -1.57
N SER A 164 13.64 20.63 -1.45
CA SER A 164 14.56 19.72 -2.15
C SER A 164 14.42 19.82 -3.67
N ASN A 165 13.20 19.91 -4.19
CA ASN A 165 12.95 20.03 -5.63
C ASN A 165 13.43 21.37 -6.18
N LYS A 166 13.17 22.48 -5.44
CA LYS A 166 13.69 23.81 -5.81
C LYS A 166 15.22 23.85 -5.82
N PHE A 167 15.87 23.20 -4.86
CA PHE A 167 17.32 23.12 -4.80
C PHE A 167 17.90 22.34 -5.99
N MET A 168 17.30 21.20 -6.35
CA MET A 168 17.75 20.44 -7.52
C MET A 168 17.56 21.20 -8.84
N GLN A 169 16.47 21.96 -9.00
CA GLN A 169 16.26 22.81 -10.18
C GLN A 169 17.25 23.99 -10.28
N ALA A 170 17.81 24.44 -9.16
CA ALA A 170 18.76 25.55 -9.13
C ALA A 170 20.20 25.12 -9.50
N ILE A 171 20.48 23.82 -9.57
CA ILE A 171 21.82 23.25 -9.80
C ILE A 171 21.89 22.47 -11.13
N SER A 172 20.76 22.31 -11.82
CA SER A 172 20.62 21.74 -13.17
C SER A 172 20.58 22.82 -14.25
#